data_AF-A0A959T209-F1
#
_entry.id   AF-A0A959T209-F1
#
_cell.length_a   1.000
_cell.length_b   1.000
_cell.length_c   1.000
_cell.angle_alpha   90.00
_cell.angle_beta   90.00
_cell.angle_gamma   90.00
#
_symmetry.space_group_name_H-M   'P 1'
#
loop_
_entity.id
_entity.type
_entity.pdbx_description
1 polymer ?
#
loop_
_entity_poly.entity_id
_entity_poly.type
_entity_poly.pdbx_seq_one_letter_code
_entity_poly.pdbx_strand_id
1 'polypeptide(L)' 'KLGFITEEDLGVLGLPAGRVAVYLPHSFAWSGNLYIVPADHVTPLDAKAADVLKFIVSGGVAKEANR' A
#
# COMPACT_ATOMS: atom_id res chain seq x y z
N LYS A 1 5.33 -4.52 -4.89
CA LYS A 1 4.13 -5.02 -4.15
C LYS A 1 3.14 -3.87 -4.08
N LEU A 2 1.83 -4.13 -4.15
CA LEU A 2 0.81 -3.11 -3.98
C LEU A 2 0.49 -2.92 -2.50
N GLY A 3 0.21 -1.68 -2.10
CA GLY A 3 -0.13 -1.34 -0.73
C GLY A 3 -0.55 0.11 -0.61
N PHE A 4 -0.65 0.56 0.63
CA PHE A 4 -1.20 1.86 0.98
C PHE A 4 -0.21 2.62 1.85
N ILE A 5 0.11 3.85 1.48
CA ILE A 5 0.82 4.76 2.37
C ILE A 5 -0.12 5.06 3.54
N THR A 6 0.32 4.75 4.76
CA THR A 6 -0.44 4.98 5.98
C THR A 6 0.05 6.19 6.75
N GLU A 7 1.32 6.57 6.55
CA GLU A 7 1.93 7.75 7.15
C GLU A 7 3.06 8.26 6.25
N GLU A 8 3.09 9.57 6.02
CA GLU A 8 4.08 10.28 5.20
C GLU A 8 5.18 10.93 6.04
N ASP A 9 4.89 11.26 7.30
CA ASP A 9 5.85 11.80 8.26
C ASP A 9 6.01 10.88 9.47
N LEU A 10 7.18 10.24 9.55
CA LEU A 10 7.52 9.31 10.63
C LEU A 10 8.34 9.97 11.74
N GLY A 11 8.31 11.30 11.85
CA GLY A 11 8.96 12.05 12.93
C GLY A 11 8.53 11.58 14.33
N VAL A 12 7.28 11.12 14.48
CA VAL A 12 6.75 10.57 15.75
C VAL A 12 7.50 9.31 16.20
N LEU A 13 8.10 8.58 15.26
CA LEU A 13 8.89 7.37 15.50
C LEU A 13 10.39 7.69 15.58
N GLY A 14 10.79 8.96 15.54
CA GLY A 14 12.19 9.39 15.53
C GLY A 14 12.93 9.05 14.24
N LEU A 15 12.21 8.86 13.13
CA LEU A 15 12.80 8.51 11.84
C LEU A 15 13.13 9.75 11.01
N PRO A 16 14.20 9.69 10.19
CA PRO A 16 14.57 10.80 9.33
C PRO A 16 13.49 11.05 8.27
N ALA A 17 13.39 12.31 7.83
CA ALA A 17 12.52 12.72 6.74
C ALA A 17 12.80 11.96 5.44
N GLY A 18 11.81 11.92 4.55
CA GLY A 18 11.90 11.19 3.27
C GLY A 18 11.66 9.69 3.39
N ARG A 19 11.11 9.22 4.52
CA ARG A 19 10.65 7.84 4.72
C ARG A 19 9.15 7.82 4.94
N VAL A 20 8.50 6.80 4.39
CA VAL A 20 7.06 6.60 4.47
C VAL A 20 6.73 5.22 5.01
N ALA A 21 5.62 5.11 5.74
CA ALA A 21 5.08 3.83 6.16
C ALA A 21 4.07 3.32 5.13
N VAL A 22 4.27 2.08 4.67
CA VAL A 22 3.45 1.45 3.64
C VAL A 22 2.91 0.12 4.18
N TYR A 23 1.60 0.02 4.27
CA TYR A 23 0.90 -1.20 4.61
C TYR A 23 0.69 -2.06 3.36
N LEU A 24 1.13 -3.31 3.42
CA LEU A 24 1.02 -4.31 2.35
C LEU A 24 0.08 -5.44 2.80
N PRO A 25 -1.19 -5.43 2.39
CA PRO A 25 -2.14 -6.49 2.73
C PRO A 25 -1.74 -7.84 2.10
N HIS A 26 -2.08 -8.93 2.76
CA HIS A 26 -1.99 -10.27 2.21
C HIS A 26 -3.24 -10.61 1.40
N SER A 27 -3.08 -11.32 0.29
CA SER A 27 -4.21 -11.87 -0.45
C SER A 27 -4.91 -12.96 0.36
N PHE A 28 -6.24 -13.04 0.22
CA PHE A 28 -7.11 -13.98 0.94
C PHE A 28 -7.02 -13.93 2.48
N ALA A 29 -6.52 -12.82 3.04
CA ALA A 29 -6.42 -12.61 4.48
C ALA A 29 -6.66 -11.13 4.85
N TRP A 30 -7.01 -10.89 6.11
CA TRP A 30 -7.08 -9.53 6.68
C TRP A 30 -5.74 -9.09 7.29
N SER A 31 -4.72 -9.94 7.27
CA SER A 31 -3.39 -9.59 7.75
C SER A 31 -2.56 -8.89 6.66
N GLY A 32 -1.45 -8.30 7.06
CA GLY A 32 -0.51 -7.66 6.16
C GLY A 32 0.77 -7.30 6.89
N ASN A 33 1.71 -6.70 6.17
CA ASN A 33 2.96 -6.23 6.72
C ASN A 33 3.03 -4.71 6.61
N LEU A 34 3.55 -4.06 7.65
CA LEU A 34 3.89 -2.64 7.60
C LEU A 34 5.38 -2.50 7.33
N TYR A 35 5.74 -1.77 6.28
CA TYR A 35 7.12 -1.49 5.94
C TYR A 35 7.39 0.01 6.03
N ILE A 36 8.61 0.35 6.46
CA ILE A 36 9.12 1.71 6.35
C ILE A 36 10.13 1.73 5.22
N VAL A 37 9.89 2.56 4.21
CA VAL A 37 10.74 2.65 3.01
C VAL A 37 11.06 4.11 2.70
N PRO A 38 12.18 4.39 2.02
CA PRO A 38 12.40 5.68 1.37
C PRO A 38 11.24 6.04 0.42
N ALA A 39 10.85 7.31 0.39
CA ALA A 39 9.71 7.77 -0.41
C ALA A 39 9.94 7.59 -1.93
N ASP A 40 11.18 7.66 -2.39
CA ASP A 40 11.59 7.43 -3.78
C ASP A 40 11.47 5.96 -4.23
N HIS A 41 11.34 5.01 -3.30
CA HIS A 41 11.04 3.61 -3.60
C HIS A 41 9.55 3.34 -3.83
N VAL A 42 8.70 4.36 -3.70
CA VAL A 42 7.26 4.24 -3.90
C VAL A 42 6.87 4.89 -5.23
N THR A 43 6.15 4.14 -6.06
CA THR A 43 5.53 4.67 -7.28
C THR A 43 4.04 4.88 -7.01
N PRO A 44 3.52 6.13 -7.00
CA PRO A 44 2.10 6.38 -6.86
C PRO A 44 1.30 5.71 -7.98
N LEU A 45 0.14 5.17 -7.62
CA LEU A 45 -0.77 4.55 -8.57
C LEU A 45 -2.01 5.45 -8.74
N ASP A 46 -2.29 5.83 -9.98
CA ASP A 46 -3.53 6.52 -10.34
C ASP A 46 -4.68 5.50 -10.43
N ALA A 47 -5.16 5.06 -9.28
CA ALA A 47 -6.30 4.15 -9.14
C ALA A 47 -7.05 4.43 -7.83
N LYS A 48 -8.34 4.11 -7.80
CA LYS A 48 -9.13 4.22 -6.57
C LYS A 48 -8.63 3.19 -5.55
N ALA A 49 -8.39 3.63 -4.33
CA ALA A 49 -7.92 2.78 -3.24
C ALA A 49 -8.81 1.54 -3.01
N ALA A 50 -10.13 1.68 -3.16
CA ALA A 50 -11.09 0.58 -3.04
C ALA A 50 -10.86 -0.52 -4.07
N ASP A 51 -10.52 -0.16 -5.31
CA ASP A 51 -10.36 -1.13 -6.40
C ASP A 51 -8.99 -1.82 -6.29
N VAL A 52 -7.97 -1.09 -5.86
CA VAL A 52 -6.67 -1.66 -5.48
C VAL A 52 -6.81 -2.64 -4.32
N LEU A 53 -7.60 -2.31 -3.28
CA LEU A 53 -7.82 -3.21 -2.14
C LEU A 53 -8.53 -4.49 -2.58
N LYS A 54 -9.61 -4.39 -3.36
CA LYS A 54 -10.31 -5.56 -3.93
C LYS A 54 -9.34 -6.43 -4.74
N PHE A 55 -8.49 -5.81 -5.55
CA PHE A 55 -7.50 -6.51 -6.35
C PHE A 55 -6.49 -7.26 -5.47
N ILE A 56 -5.93 -6.63 -4.44
CA ILE A 56 -4.98 -7.28 -3.51
C ILE A 56 -5.64 -8.43 -2.75
N VAL A 57 -6.80 -8.20 -2.14
CA VAL A 57 -7.49 -9.19 -1.29
C VAL A 57 -7.95 -10.40 -2.10
N SER A 58 -8.36 -10.21 -3.35
CA SER A 58 -8.71 -11.30 -4.25
C SER A 58 -7.51 -12.02 -4.88
N GLY A 59 -6.27 -11.61 -4.57
CA GLY A 59 -5.08 -12.15 -5.22
C GLY A 59 -5.01 -11.85 -6.72
N GLY A 60 -5.65 -10.77 -7.17
CA GLY A 60 -5.74 -10.36 -8.57
C GLY A 60 -6.82 -11.09 -9.39
N VAL A 61 -7.63 -11.94 -8.76
CA VAL A 61 -8.72 -12.68 -9.42
C VAL A 61 -9.93 -11.78 -9.67
N ALA A 62 -10.21 -10.84 -8.77
CA ALA A 62 -11.22 -9.82 -9.00
C ALA A 62 -10.65 -8.78 -9.98
N LYS A 63 -10.88 -8.99 -11.27
CA LYS A 63 -10.76 -7.93 -12.28
C LYS A 63 -12.01 -7.07 -12.18
N GLU A 64 -11.87 -5.75 -12.11
CA GLU A 64 -12.99 -4.91 -12.51
C GLU A 64 -13.36 -5.26 -13.96
N ALA A 65 -14.62 -5.64 -14.15
CA ALA A 65 -15.19 -5.81 -15.47
C ALA A 65 -15.25 -4.43 -16.15
N ASN A 66 -14.56 -4.33 -17.29
CA ASN A 66 -14.75 -3.33 -18.33
C ASN A 66 -14.57 -1.84 -17.97
N ARG A 67 -13.57 -1.23 -18.61
CA ARG A 67 -13.69 0.13 -19.15
C ARG A 67 -13.70 0.03 -20.66
#